data_AF-A0A6G0VL37-F1
#
_entry.id   AF-A0A6G0VL37-F1
#
_cell.length_a   1.000
_cell.length_b   1.000
_cell.length_c   1.000
_cell.angle_alpha   90.00
_cell.angle_beta   90.00
_cell.angle_gamma   90.00
#
_symmetry.space_group_name_H-M   'P 1'
#
loop_
_entity.id
_entity.type
_entity.pdbx_description
1 polymer ?
#
loop_
_entity_poly.entity_id
_entity_poly.type
_entity_poly.pdbx_seq_one_letter_code
_entity_poly.pdbx_strand_id
1 'polypeptide(L)'
;MCNSLDTRHGHTILTLISCRYLVAHNSNDHPFFQESIVDDHGKCYVMFACPEVINEVVLNGGIEMHAIATFKVVPSMPKCYQLFNIHMIIQNHSIPVFYVLMESKTQVAYQKVITHFKIIFPNIQPSKIMTDYEIGLRNAFTNL
;
A
#
# COMPACT_ATOMS: atom_id res chain seq x y z
N MET A 1 -18.42 17.37 -7.91
CA MET A 1 -19.61 17.12 -7.07
C MET A 1 -20.06 15.68 -7.26
N CYS A 2 -19.71 14.78 -6.34
CA CYS A 2 -20.35 13.46 -6.28
C CYS A 2 -21.62 13.64 -5.45
N ASN A 3 -22.75 13.83 -6.12
CA ASN A 3 -24.06 13.87 -5.46
C ASN A 3 -24.78 12.54 -5.67
N SER A 4 -25.44 12.11 -4.58
CA SER A 4 -26.35 10.97 -4.46
C SER A 4 -25.68 9.60 -4.43
N LEU A 5 -25.60 8.98 -3.24
CA LEU A 5 -25.47 7.53 -3.13
C LEU A 5 -26.46 6.90 -2.15
N ASP A 6 -27.21 6.00 -2.76
CA ASP A 6 -28.20 5.02 -2.33
C ASP A 6 -27.76 4.15 -1.13
N THR A 7 -28.73 3.89 -0.25
CA THR A 7 -28.63 3.17 1.03
C THR A 7 -28.54 1.65 0.86
N ARG A 8 -27.47 1.16 0.23
CA ARG A 8 -27.03 -0.24 0.31
C ARG A 8 -25.59 -0.29 0.83
N HIS A 9 -25.44 -0.50 2.14
CA HIS A 9 -24.21 -0.31 2.94
C HIS A 9 -22.89 -0.86 2.33
N GLY A 10 -22.92 -1.96 1.56
CA GLY A 10 -21.72 -2.51 0.91
C GLY A 10 -21.34 -1.87 -0.43
N HIS A 11 -22.30 -1.31 -1.18
CA HIS A 11 -21.99 -0.61 -2.43
C HIS A 11 -21.46 0.80 -2.18
N THR A 12 -21.91 1.46 -1.11
CA THR A 12 -21.55 2.85 -0.82
C THR A 12 -20.07 3.02 -0.50
N ILE A 13 -19.47 2.08 0.24
CA ILE A 13 -18.08 2.19 0.70
C ILE A 13 -17.07 2.03 -0.43
N LEU A 14 -17.28 1.09 -1.34
CA LEU A 14 -16.39 0.87 -2.47
C LEU A 14 -16.49 2.01 -3.48
N THR A 15 -17.68 2.58 -3.65
CA THR A 15 -17.85 3.80 -4.43
C THR A 15 -17.16 4.99 -3.78
N LEU A 16 -17.23 5.14 -2.45
CA LEU A 16 -16.49 6.18 -1.72
C LEU A 16 -14.97 6.02 -1.86
N ILE A 17 -14.44 4.82 -1.65
CA ILE A 17 -13.02 4.50 -1.81
C ILE A 17 -12.57 4.75 -3.25
N SER A 18 -13.35 4.31 -4.24
CA SER A 18 -13.06 4.53 -5.65
C SER A 18 -13.11 6.01 -6.04
N CYS A 19 -14.11 6.76 -5.57
CA CYS A 19 -14.20 8.20 -5.77
C CYS A 19 -13.01 8.93 -5.13
N ARG A 20 -12.62 8.58 -3.91
CA ARG A 20 -11.46 9.18 -3.24
C ARG A 20 -10.15 8.84 -3.95
N TYR A 21 -9.98 7.60 -4.40
CA TYR A 21 -8.83 7.19 -5.21
C TYR A 21 -8.73 8.02 -6.51
N LEU A 22 -9.85 8.24 -7.21
CA LEU A 22 -9.91 9.06 -8.43
C LEU A 22 -9.72 10.57 -8.17
N VAL A 23 -10.15 11.06 -7.00
CA VAL A 23 -10.01 12.47 -6.60
C VAL A 23 -8.59 12.79 -6.13
N ALA A 24 -7.94 11.87 -5.40
CA ALA A 24 -6.53 11.99 -4.99
C ALA A 24 -5.59 12.10 -6.20
N HIS A 25 -5.97 11.55 -7.35
CA HIS A 25 -5.22 11.71 -8.60
C HIS A 25 -5.46 13.05 -9.32
N ASN A 26 -6.53 13.80 -9.01
CA ASN A 26 -7.00 14.93 -9.81
C ASN A 26 -7.09 16.27 -9.06
N SER A 27 -6.68 16.35 -7.80
CA SER A 27 -6.76 17.57 -7.01
C SER A 27 -5.44 17.88 -6.30
N ASN A 28 -4.97 19.12 -6.42
CA ASN A 28 -3.78 19.63 -5.71
C ASN A 28 -3.96 19.66 -4.18
N ASP A 29 -5.19 19.42 -3.68
CA ASP A 29 -5.55 19.50 -2.27
C ASP A 29 -5.45 18.15 -1.52
N HIS A 30 -5.33 17.04 -2.25
CA HIS A 30 -5.25 15.68 -1.67
C HIS A 30 -4.03 14.94 -2.23
N PRO A 31 -2.81 15.32 -1.83
CA PRO A 31 -1.61 14.78 -2.44
C PRO A 31 -1.49 13.29 -2.18
N PHE A 32 -1.31 12.53 -3.26
CA PHE A 32 -0.79 11.18 -3.18
C PHE A 32 0.56 11.23 -2.45
N PHE A 33 0.68 10.46 -1.37
CA PHE A 33 1.90 10.42 -0.59
C PHE A 33 3.02 9.83 -1.44
N GLN A 34 4.16 10.50 -1.49
CA GLN A 34 5.36 10.04 -2.20
C GLN A 34 6.60 10.34 -1.36
N GLU A 35 7.44 9.33 -1.16
CA GLU A 35 8.71 9.47 -0.45
C GLU A 35 9.78 8.54 -1.05
N SER A 36 11.05 8.92 -0.94
CA SER A 36 12.18 8.05 -1.26
C SER A 36 12.92 7.64 0.01
N ILE A 37 13.06 6.34 0.20
CA ILE A 37 13.82 5.75 1.31
C ILE A 37 15.16 5.30 0.74
N VAL A 38 16.26 5.68 1.38
CA VAL A 38 17.60 5.23 0.98
C VAL A 38 18.17 4.34 2.08
N ASP A 39 18.69 3.17 1.71
CA ASP A 39 19.39 2.31 2.68
C ASP A 39 20.87 2.65 2.83
N ASP A 40 21.51 1.98 3.79
CA ASP A 40 22.90 2.22 4.17
C ASP A 40 23.90 1.80 3.07
N HIS A 41 23.41 1.11 2.03
CA HIS A 41 24.15 0.73 0.83
C HIS A 41 23.83 1.62 -0.38
N GLY A 42 23.05 2.69 -0.19
CA GLY A 42 22.67 3.64 -1.23
C GLY A 42 21.58 3.13 -2.17
N LYS A 43 20.84 2.07 -1.83
CA LYS A 43 19.68 1.63 -2.62
C LYS A 43 18.48 2.50 -2.31
N CYS A 44 17.75 2.88 -3.36
CA CYS A 44 16.56 3.71 -3.25
C CYS A 44 15.29 2.85 -3.29
N TYR A 45 14.28 3.25 -2.52
CA TYR A 45 12.94 2.66 -2.52
C TYR A 45 11.94 3.80 -2.63
N VAL A 46 11.20 3.88 -3.74
CA VAL A 46 10.25 4.98 -3.97
C VAL A 46 8.87 4.50 -3.55
N MET A 47 8.38 5.08 -2.45
CA MET A 47 7.14 4.75 -1.79
C MET A 47 6.03 5.68 -2.25
N PHE A 48 4.84 5.11 -2.40
CA PHE A 48 3.63 5.73 -2.89
C PHE A 48 2.43 5.25 -2.07
N ALA A 49 1.58 6.15 -1.60
CA ALA A 49 0.39 5.77 -0.84
C ALA A 49 -0.74 6.80 -0.96
N CYS A 50 -1.96 6.39 -0.65
CA CYS A 50 -3.09 7.31 -0.50
C CYS A 50 -3.57 7.29 0.96
N PRO A 51 -3.15 8.26 1.79
CA PRO A 51 -3.51 8.31 3.21
C PRO A 51 -5.04 8.31 3.44
N GLU A 52 -5.81 8.93 2.56
CA GLU A 52 -7.26 8.96 2.67
C GLU A 52 -7.89 7.59 2.47
N VAL A 53 -7.45 6.86 1.45
CA VAL A 53 -7.93 5.50 1.18
C VAL A 53 -7.53 4.57 2.31
N ILE A 54 -6.30 4.71 2.84
CA ILE A 54 -5.85 3.99 4.03
C ILE A 54 -6.81 4.23 5.22
N ASN A 55 -7.06 5.51 5.54
CA ASN A 55 -7.89 5.87 6.67
C ASN A 55 -9.32 5.35 6.51
N GLU A 56 -9.89 5.47 5.32
CA GLU A 56 -11.23 4.95 5.03
C GLU A 56 -11.30 3.42 5.18
N VAL A 57 -10.31 2.69 4.67
CA VAL A 57 -10.29 1.23 4.81
C VAL A 57 -10.17 0.83 6.29
N VAL A 58 -9.32 1.50 7.07
CA VAL A 58 -9.17 1.24 8.51
C VAL A 58 -10.46 1.58 9.27
N LEU A 59 -11.06 2.75 9.03
CA LEU A 59 -12.31 3.19 9.67
C LEU A 59 -13.47 2.22 9.44
N ASN A 60 -13.46 1.52 8.31
CA ASN A 60 -14.50 0.57 7.95
C ASN A 60 -14.11 -0.90 8.23
N GLY A 61 -13.09 -1.14 9.05
CA GLY A 61 -12.78 -2.47 9.59
C GLY A 61 -11.89 -3.35 8.69
N GLY A 62 -11.10 -2.75 7.79
CA GLY A 62 -10.08 -3.48 7.05
C GLY A 62 -8.96 -3.99 7.97
N ILE A 63 -8.93 -5.30 8.23
CA ILE A 63 -7.96 -5.97 9.13
C ILE A 63 -7.13 -7.07 8.45
N GLU A 64 -7.46 -7.43 7.22
CA GLU A 64 -6.67 -8.39 6.44
C GLU A 64 -5.81 -7.63 5.42
N MET A 65 -4.53 -7.99 5.37
CA MET A 65 -3.52 -7.35 4.51
C MET A 65 -2.92 -8.38 3.57
N HIS A 66 -2.87 -8.07 2.28
CA HIS A 66 -2.19 -8.87 1.26
C HIS A 66 -0.97 -8.10 0.77
N ALA A 67 0.23 -8.66 0.94
CA ALA A 67 1.49 -8.05 0.56
C ALA A 67 2.11 -8.85 -0.60
N ILE A 68 2.24 -8.22 -1.76
CA ILE A 68 2.53 -8.90 -3.03
C ILE A 68 3.72 -8.22 -3.70
N ALA A 69 4.68 -9.00 -4.18
CA ALA A 69 5.83 -8.51 -4.92
C ALA A 69 5.78 -9.03 -6.36
N THR A 70 5.50 -8.16 -7.32
CA THR A 70 5.34 -8.56 -8.73
C THR A 70 6.57 -8.18 -9.56
N PHE A 71 6.96 -9.08 -10.48
CA PHE A 71 8.18 -8.98 -11.28
C PHE A 71 7.96 -8.54 -12.73
N LYS A 72 6.69 -8.48 -13.20
CA LYS A 72 6.41 -8.67 -14.63
C LYS A 72 6.87 -7.51 -15.50
N VAL A 73 6.78 -6.27 -15.03
CA VAL A 73 7.28 -5.07 -15.72
C VAL A 73 7.65 -4.03 -14.67
N VAL A 74 8.92 -3.64 -14.62
CA VAL A 74 9.41 -2.51 -13.83
C VAL A 74 10.10 -1.50 -14.75
N PRO A 75 10.05 -0.19 -14.44
CA PRO A 75 10.79 0.80 -15.21
C PRO A 75 12.29 0.46 -15.23
N SER A 76 12.96 0.70 -16.36
CA SER A 76 14.43 0.62 -16.44
C SER A 76 15.10 1.77 -15.70
N MET A 77 14.37 2.86 -15.49
CA MET A 77 14.78 4.06 -14.75
C MET A 77 13.61 4.55 -13.88
N PRO A 78 13.77 4.65 -12.55
CA PRO A 78 14.93 4.21 -11.76
C PRO A 78 15.16 2.69 -11.82
N LYS A 79 16.35 2.21 -11.42
CA LYS A 79 16.75 0.80 -11.58
C LYS A 79 16.01 -0.10 -10.57
N CYS A 80 14.75 -0.41 -10.83
CA CYS A 80 13.95 -1.22 -9.93
C CYS A 80 14.07 -2.71 -10.27
N TYR A 81 14.02 -3.56 -9.24
CA TYR A 81 13.96 -5.02 -9.39
C TYR A 81 12.53 -5.55 -9.35
N GLN A 82 11.64 -4.86 -8.62
CA GLN A 82 10.26 -5.28 -8.44
C GLN A 82 9.37 -4.12 -7.99
N LEU A 83 8.07 -4.30 -8.18
CA LEU A 83 7.03 -3.50 -7.55
C LEU A 83 6.46 -4.28 -6.36
N PHE A 84 6.67 -3.76 -5.15
CA PHE A 84 6.08 -4.27 -3.93
C PHE A 84 4.79 -3.50 -3.61
N ASN A 85 3.70 -4.21 -3.36
CA ASN A 85 2.39 -3.61 -3.12
C ASN A 85 1.76 -4.19 -1.86
N ILE A 86 1.05 -3.35 -1.11
CA ILE A 86 0.18 -3.80 -0.03
C ILE A 86 -1.26 -3.43 -0.36
N HIS A 87 -2.12 -4.42 -0.24
CA HIS A 87 -3.56 -4.29 -0.36
C HIS A 87 -4.19 -4.55 1.00
N MET A 88 -5.18 -3.75 1.35
CA MET A 88 -6.06 -4.03 2.48
C MET A 88 -7.34 -4.68 1.94
N ILE A 89 -7.79 -5.72 2.63
CA ILE A 89 -8.99 -6.45 2.27
C ILE A 89 -10.14 -5.99 3.16
N ILE A 90 -11.19 -5.51 2.51
CA ILE A 90 -12.41 -5.05 3.17
C ILE A 90 -13.61 -5.60 2.40
N GLN A 91 -14.55 -6.23 3.10
CA GLN A 91 -15.77 -6.80 2.50
C GLN A 91 -15.48 -7.64 1.23
N ASN A 92 -14.42 -8.47 1.28
CA ASN A 92 -14.00 -9.33 0.17
C ASN A 92 -13.49 -8.59 -1.09
N HIS A 93 -13.16 -7.30 -0.97
CA HIS A 93 -12.54 -6.49 -2.00
C HIS A 93 -11.10 -6.16 -1.65
N SER A 94 -10.24 -6.18 -2.65
CA SER A 94 -8.83 -5.86 -2.51
C SER A 94 -8.58 -4.40 -2.87
N ILE A 95 -8.22 -3.59 -1.88
CA ILE A 95 -7.98 -2.15 -2.04
C ILE A 95 -6.48 -1.90 -1.95
N PRO A 96 -5.82 -1.45 -3.03
CA PRO A 96 -4.42 -1.10 -2.94
C PRO A 96 -4.24 0.16 -2.11
N VAL A 97 -3.34 0.11 -1.13
CA VAL A 97 -3.10 1.23 -0.22
C VAL A 97 -1.67 1.76 -0.30
N PHE A 98 -0.78 1.00 -0.92
CA PHE A 98 0.65 1.20 -0.81
C PHE A 98 1.39 0.52 -1.97
N TYR A 99 2.31 1.25 -2.58
CA TYR A 99 3.14 0.80 -3.68
C TYR A 99 4.59 1.23 -3.45
N VAL A 100 5.54 0.36 -3.75
CA VAL A 100 6.96 0.66 -3.62
C VAL A 100 7.74 0.12 -4.81
N LEU A 101 8.44 1.01 -5.48
CA LEU A 101 9.46 0.65 -6.44
C LEU A 101 10.73 0.28 -5.68
N MET A 102 11.13 -0.99 -5.75
CA MET A 102 12.21 -1.53 -4.93
C MET A 102 13.49 -1.75 -5.74
N GLU A 103 14.62 -1.16 -5.32
CA GLU A 103 15.95 -1.46 -5.91
C GLU A 103 16.62 -2.71 -5.30
N SER A 104 15.97 -3.37 -4.34
CA SER A 104 16.44 -4.61 -3.71
C SER A 104 15.25 -5.46 -3.24
N LYS A 105 15.44 -6.77 -3.15
CA LYS A 105 14.45 -7.74 -2.67
C LYS A 105 14.93 -8.56 -1.48
N THR A 106 15.93 -8.04 -0.75
CA THR A 106 16.41 -8.70 0.46
C THR A 106 15.38 -8.54 1.59
N GLN A 107 15.41 -9.45 2.56
CA GLN A 107 14.60 -9.33 3.77
C GLN A 107 14.78 -7.97 4.46
N VAL A 108 16.02 -7.47 4.53
CA VAL A 108 16.36 -6.17 5.11
C VAL A 108 15.70 -5.02 4.35
N ALA A 109 15.67 -5.08 3.02
CA ALA A 109 15.01 -4.07 2.19
C ALA A 109 13.50 -3.99 2.50
N TYR A 110 12.83 -5.15 2.56
CA TYR A 110 11.42 -5.20 2.95
C TYR A 110 11.19 -4.71 4.38
N GLN A 111 12.00 -5.15 5.34
CA GLN A 111 11.89 -4.70 6.74
C GLN A 111 11.99 -3.19 6.85
N LYS A 112 12.94 -2.56 6.15
CA LYS A 112 13.12 -1.11 6.16
C LYS A 112 11.88 -0.40 5.62
N VAL A 113 11.38 -0.83 4.46
CA VAL A 113 10.18 -0.27 3.82
C VAL A 113 8.92 -0.46 4.66
N ILE A 114 8.69 -1.66 5.20
CA ILE A 114 7.50 -1.96 5.99
C ILE A 114 7.55 -1.26 7.36
N THR A 115 8.73 -1.18 7.99
CA THR A 115 8.89 -0.41 9.24
C THR A 115 8.57 1.06 9.01
N HIS A 116 9.09 1.64 7.92
CA HIS A 116 8.81 3.03 7.54
C HIS A 116 7.31 3.25 7.27
N PHE A 117 6.67 2.33 6.54
CA PHE A 117 5.22 2.34 6.32
C PHE A 117 4.43 2.32 7.64
N LYS A 118 4.79 1.49 8.62
CA LYS A 118 4.13 1.45 9.95
C LYS A 118 4.31 2.75 10.73
N ILE A 119 5.44 3.43 10.58
CA ILE A 119 5.70 4.73 11.22
C ILE A 119 4.77 5.81 10.64
N ILE A 120 4.60 5.83 9.30
CA ILE A 120 3.76 6.82 8.63
C ILE A 120 2.26 6.52 8.85
N PHE A 121 1.87 5.24 8.85
CA PHE A 121 0.48 4.81 8.96
C PHE A 121 0.25 3.90 10.18
N PRO A 122 0.42 4.40 11.42
CA PRO A 122 0.38 3.60 12.64
C PRO A 122 -1.01 2.99 12.94
N ASN A 123 -2.06 3.51 12.30
CA ASN A 123 -3.42 3.01 12.43
C ASN A 123 -3.65 1.69 11.66
N ILE A 124 -2.73 1.33 10.75
CA ILE A 124 -2.80 0.06 10.03
C ILE A 124 -2.31 -1.06 10.95
N GLN A 125 -3.25 -1.84 11.48
CA GLN A 125 -2.98 -2.95 12.39
C GLN A 125 -3.69 -4.22 11.90
N PRO A 126 -3.18 -4.89 10.85
CA PRO A 126 -3.80 -6.10 10.32
C PRO A 126 -3.69 -7.24 11.33
N SER A 127 -4.76 -8.01 11.49
CA SER A 127 -4.76 -9.25 12.28
C SER A 127 -4.38 -10.47 11.43
N LYS A 128 -4.46 -10.35 10.11
CA LYS A 128 -4.12 -11.40 9.16
C LYS A 128 -3.30 -10.81 8.01
N ILE A 129 -2.14 -11.39 7.76
CA ILE A 129 -1.24 -11.00 6.68
C ILE A 129 -1.08 -12.20 5.75
N MET A 130 -1.35 -11.99 4.46
CA MET A 130 -1.05 -12.92 3.38
C MET A 130 0.11 -12.35 2.57
N THR A 131 1.10 -13.17 2.25
CA THR A 131 2.23 -12.77 1.40
C THR A 131 2.43 -13.77 0.27
N ASP A 132 3.17 -13.36 -0.76
CA ASP A 132 3.75 -14.31 -1.70
C ASP A 132 4.72 -15.28 -0.98
N TYR A 133 5.07 -16.39 -1.65
CA TYR A 133 6.01 -17.40 -1.15
C TYR A 133 7.48 -16.93 -1.09
N GLU A 134 7.76 -15.67 -1.42
CA GLU A 134 9.10 -15.12 -1.35
C GLU A 134 9.58 -15.06 0.11
N ILE A 135 10.66 -15.80 0.40
CA ILE A 135 11.22 -15.95 1.75
C ILE A 135 11.59 -14.59 2.36
N GLY A 136 12.21 -13.70 1.57
CA GLY A 136 12.61 -12.37 2.04
C GLY A 136 11.44 -11.55 2.53
N LEU A 137 10.34 -11.52 1.76
CA LEU A 137 9.12 -10.82 2.11
C LEU A 137 8.43 -11.45 3.33
N ARG A 138 8.26 -12.78 3.32
CA ARG A 138 7.59 -13.49 4.42
C ARG A 138 8.30 -13.29 5.75
N ASN A 139 9.63 -13.42 5.76
CA ASN A 139 10.43 -13.23 6.97
C ASN A 139 10.44 -11.77 7.45
N ALA A 140 10.24 -10.81 6.55
CA ALA A 140 10.15 -9.41 6.95
C ALA A 140 8.96 -9.19 7.89
N PHE A 141 7.79 -9.80 7.59
CA PHE A 141 6.59 -9.75 8.43
C PHE A 141 6.65 -10.56 9.72
N THR A 142 7.54 -11.56 9.83
CA THR A 142 7.71 -12.32 11.08
C THR A 142 8.50 -11.55 12.14
N ASN A 143 9.34 -10.60 11.71
CA ASN A 143 10.27 -9.85 12.57
C ASN A 143 9.81 -8.40 12.81
N LEU A 144 8.50 -8.15 12.71
CA LEU A 144 7.89 -6.81 12.64
C LEU A 144 6.94 -6.51 13.81
#